data_AF-A0A526VKH5-F1
#
_entry.id   AF-A0A526VKH5-F1
#
_cell.length_a   1.000
_cell.length_b   1.000
_cell.length_c   1.000
_cell.angle_alpha   90.00
_cell.angle_beta   90.00
_cell.angle_gamma   90.00
#
_symmetry.space_group_name_H-M   'P 1'
#
loop_
_entity.id
_entity.type
_entity.pdbx_description
1 polymer ?
#
loop_
_entity_poly.entity_id
_entity_poly.type
_entity_poly.pdbx_seq_one_letter_code
_entity_poly.pdbx_strand_id
1 'polypeptide(L)'
;MTILAAMAAVMLYKYGGKDKVWGHPMEITTVDDAEVKSHVAKGWSEHPLDAVDAEADRIEKEEAEESEAIRLAEEERKRKEGEELLRQQELDAQREQDELERIEAENKGLKATQKKAKQEAADKASGEGSN
;
A
#
# COMPACT_ATOMS: atom_id res chain seq x y z
N MET A 1 28.00 60.01 24.17
CA MET A 1 26.56 59.95 24.46
C MET A 1 26.04 58.63 23.92
N THR A 2 25.89 57.63 24.78
CA THR A 2 25.32 56.34 24.40
C THR A 2 23.82 56.47 24.56
N ILE A 3 23.09 56.46 23.44
CA ILE A 3 21.63 56.38 23.47
C ILE A 3 21.31 54.97 23.96
N LEU A 4 20.80 54.83 25.19
CA LEU A 4 20.12 53.60 25.60
C LEU A 4 18.90 53.47 24.68
N ALA A 5 19.03 52.65 23.63
CA ALA A 5 17.87 52.13 22.94
C ALA A 5 17.07 51.34 23.98
N ALA A 6 15.85 51.77 24.26
CA ALA A 6 14.91 50.93 25.01
C ALA A 6 14.75 49.65 24.19
N MET A 7 15.25 48.52 24.71
CA MET A 7 15.05 47.22 24.07
C MET A 7 13.56 46.90 24.22
N ALA A 8 12.82 47.00 23.12
CA ALA A 8 11.42 46.63 23.09
C ALA A 8 11.34 45.10 23.15
N ALA A 9 10.82 44.60 24.27
CA ALA A 9 10.59 43.18 24.46
C ALA A 9 9.29 42.78 23.74
N VAL A 10 9.36 41.78 22.86
CA VAL A 10 8.26 41.27 22.04
C VAL A 10 7.81 39.92 22.59
N MET A 11 6.52 39.77 22.84
CA MET A 11 5.93 38.50 23.25
C MET A 11 5.64 37.65 22.02
N LEU A 12 6.07 36.39 22.04
CA LEU A 12 5.84 35.43 20.97
C LEU A 12 5.09 34.21 21.51
N TYR A 13 4.33 33.59 20.61
CA TYR A 13 3.42 32.49 20.88
C TYR A 13 3.75 31.32 19.98
N LYS A 14 3.67 30.11 20.52
CA LYS A 14 3.75 28.88 19.76
C LYS A 14 2.67 27.94 20.25
N TYR A 15 2.03 27.22 19.33
CA TYR A 15 1.00 26.26 19.72
C TYR A 15 1.60 25.09 20.50
N GLY A 16 0.88 24.66 21.52
CA GLY A 16 1.33 23.63 22.46
C GLY A 16 2.05 24.26 23.65
N GLY A 17 1.83 23.72 24.84
CA GLY A 17 2.35 24.29 26.08
C GLY A 17 1.37 24.12 27.24
N LYS A 18 1.73 24.69 28.39
CA LYS A 18 0.94 24.59 29.63
C LYS A 18 0.00 25.78 29.86
N ASP A 19 0.28 26.91 29.22
CA ASP A 19 -0.48 28.14 29.41
C ASP A 19 -1.68 28.17 28.47
N LYS A 20 -2.77 28.85 28.87
CA LYS A 20 -3.97 28.97 28.05
C LYS A 20 -4.16 30.41 27.57
N VAL A 21 -4.10 30.61 26.27
CA VAL A 21 -4.43 31.89 25.62
C VAL A 21 -5.68 31.67 24.78
N TRP A 22 -6.75 32.39 25.12
CA TRP A 22 -8.08 32.23 24.49
C TRP A 22 -8.60 30.77 24.48
N GLY A 23 -8.23 30.00 25.49
CA GLY A 23 -8.62 28.59 25.60
C GLY A 23 -7.70 27.60 24.89
N HIS A 24 -6.75 28.06 24.09
CA HIS A 24 -5.78 27.21 23.40
C HIS A 24 -4.48 27.06 24.21
N PRO A 25 -3.89 25.85 24.24
CA PRO A 25 -2.61 25.61 24.89
C PRO A 25 -1.49 26.28 24.09
N MET A 26 -0.71 27.12 24.76
CA MET A 26 0.36 27.91 24.14
C MET A 26 1.64 27.86 24.96
N GLU A 27 2.76 27.90 24.26
CA GLU A 27 4.07 28.28 24.74
C GLU A 27 4.22 29.79 24.51
N ILE A 28 4.66 30.50 25.54
CA ILE A 28 4.83 31.95 25.50
C ILE A 28 6.29 32.24 25.84
N THR A 29 6.94 33.04 25.01
CA THR A 29 8.27 33.57 25.29
C THR A 29 8.29 35.08 25.09
N THR A 30 9.27 35.74 25.69
CA THR A 30 9.51 37.17 25.50
C THR A 30 10.95 37.34 25.07
N VAL A 31 11.15 37.98 23.93
CA VAL A 31 12.45 38.12 23.27
C VAL A 31 12.71 39.57 22.92
N ASP A 32 13.97 39.92 22.68
CA ASP A 32 14.30 41.23 22.14
C ASP A 32 13.84 41.34 20.66
N ASP A 33 13.49 42.54 20.21
CA ASP A 33 13.11 42.83 18.82
C ASP A 33 14.12 42.26 17.78
N ALA A 34 15.42 42.31 18.10
CA ALA A 34 16.48 41.77 17.26
C ALA A 34 16.41 40.23 17.08
N GLU A 35 15.77 39.53 18.01
CA GLU A 35 15.67 38.06 18.04
C GLU A 35 14.35 37.53 17.46
N VAL A 36 13.35 38.39 17.24
CA VAL A 36 12.01 38.02 16.75
C VAL A 36 12.09 37.20 15.47
N LYS A 37 12.84 37.68 14.46
CA LYS A 37 12.97 36.97 13.16
C LYS A 37 13.52 35.55 13.32
N SER A 38 14.44 35.35 14.26
CA SER A 38 15.04 34.02 14.50
C SER A 38 14.06 33.05 15.16
N HIS A 39 13.12 33.56 15.96
CA HIS A 39 12.06 32.77 16.58
C HIS A 39 10.92 32.51 15.60
N VAL A 40 10.52 33.50 14.80
CA VAL A 40 9.50 33.31 13.76
C VAL A 40 9.93 32.23 12.76
N ALA A 41 11.20 32.20 12.36
CA ALA A 41 11.75 31.13 11.53
C ALA A 41 11.71 29.72 12.18
N LYS A 42 11.54 29.63 13.50
CA LYS A 42 11.40 28.38 14.27
C LYS A 42 9.92 28.04 14.57
N GLY A 43 8.98 28.74 13.94
CA GLY A 43 7.55 28.51 14.09
C GLY A 43 6.93 29.20 15.31
N TRP A 44 7.49 30.32 15.76
CA TRP A 44 6.82 31.22 16.70
C TRP A 44 6.05 32.31 15.95
N SER A 45 5.02 32.85 16.59
CA SER A 45 4.17 33.89 16.03
C SER A 45 4.09 35.10 16.96
N GLU A 46 3.99 36.30 16.40
CA GLU A 46 3.79 37.53 17.18
C GLU A 46 2.35 37.66 17.70
N HIS A 47 1.39 36.96 17.07
CA HIS A 47 0.01 36.89 17.52
C HIS A 47 -0.42 35.47 17.89
N PRO A 48 -1.22 35.28 18.95
CA PRO A 48 -1.67 33.95 19.34
C PRO A 48 -2.60 33.29 18.32
N LEU A 49 -3.37 34.06 17.54
CA LEU A 49 -4.24 33.50 16.49
C LEU A 49 -3.40 32.86 15.38
N ASP A 50 -2.34 33.52 14.94
CA ASP A 50 -1.44 32.98 13.92
C ASP A 50 -0.83 31.62 14.35
N ALA A 51 -0.58 31.44 15.65
CA ALA A 51 -0.12 30.15 16.19
C ALA A 51 -1.23 29.08 16.15
N VAL A 52 -2.50 29.45 16.36
CA VAL A 52 -3.65 28.53 16.20
C VAL A 52 -3.83 28.14 14.75
N ASP A 53 -3.81 29.11 13.83
CA ASP A 53 -4.01 28.86 12.40
C ASP A 53 -2.87 28.00 11.84
N ALA A 54 -1.62 28.27 12.23
CA ALA A 54 -0.48 27.46 11.83
C ALA A 54 -0.56 26.00 12.33
N GLU A 55 -1.14 25.77 13.51
CA GLU A 55 -1.39 24.41 14.01
C GLU A 55 -2.49 23.71 13.21
N ALA A 56 -3.59 24.42 12.93
CA ALA A 56 -4.70 23.88 12.15
C ALA A 56 -4.24 23.46 10.75
N ASP A 57 -3.45 24.31 10.08
CA ASP A 57 -2.84 24.02 8.79
C ASP A 57 -1.91 22.79 8.85
N ARG A 58 -1.15 22.64 9.95
CA ARG A 58 -0.28 21.46 10.14
C ARG A 58 -1.11 20.18 10.25
N ILE A 59 -2.18 20.22 11.05
CA ILE A 59 -3.07 19.06 11.25
C ILE A 59 -3.75 18.69 9.93
N GLU A 60 -4.32 19.65 9.21
CA GLU A 60 -4.98 19.40 7.92
C GLU A 60 -4.01 18.77 6.92
N LYS A 61 -2.76 19.26 6.89
CA LYS A 61 -1.72 18.69 6.04
C LYS A 61 -1.35 17.26 6.44
N GLU A 62 -1.15 16.99 7.74
CA GLU A 62 -0.87 15.65 8.24
C GLU A 62 -2.00 14.66 7.89
N GLU A 63 -3.26 15.06 8.08
CA GLU A 63 -4.44 14.25 7.74
C GLU A 63 -4.54 13.97 6.24
N ALA A 64 -4.21 14.96 5.39
CA ALA A 64 -4.18 14.79 3.95
C ALA A 64 -3.08 13.81 3.50
N GLU A 65 -1.88 13.92 4.09
CA GLU A 65 -0.76 13.01 3.81
C GLU A 65 -1.08 11.56 4.27
N GLU A 66 -1.68 11.39 5.44
CA GLU A 66 -2.11 10.08 5.93
C GLU A 66 -3.18 9.46 5.02
N SER A 67 -4.17 10.25 4.60
CA SER A 67 -5.24 9.80 3.70
C SER A 67 -4.69 9.32 2.34
N GLU A 68 -3.74 10.04 1.77
CA GLU A 68 -3.08 9.63 0.53
C GLU A 68 -2.23 8.36 0.71
N ALA A 69 -1.54 8.22 1.84
CA ALA A 69 -0.79 7.00 2.14
C ALA A 69 -1.70 5.77 2.26
N ILE A 70 -2.85 5.91 2.92
CA ILE A 70 -3.87 4.86 3.02
C ILE A 70 -4.39 4.48 1.63
N ARG A 71 -4.75 5.48 0.81
CA ARG A 71 -5.26 5.25 -0.56
C ARG A 71 -4.25 4.47 -1.40
N LEU A 72 -2.98 4.88 -1.37
CA LEU A 72 -1.92 4.23 -2.13
C LEU A 72 -1.69 2.79 -1.65
N ALA A 73 -1.70 2.56 -0.34
CA ALA A 73 -1.54 1.22 0.23
C ALA A 73 -2.69 0.28 -0.17
N GLU A 74 -3.93 0.77 -0.19
CA GLU A 74 -5.09 0.00 -0.65
C GLU A 74 -5.03 -0.33 -2.14
N GLU A 75 -4.62 0.63 -2.98
CA GLU A 75 -4.43 0.42 -4.41
C GLU A 75 -3.36 -0.65 -4.67
N GLU A 76 -2.24 -0.61 -3.94
CA GLU A 76 -1.20 -1.62 -4.06
C GLU A 76 -1.68 -3.01 -3.61
N ARG A 77 -2.48 -3.08 -2.53
CA ARG A 77 -3.06 -4.35 -2.06
C ARG A 77 -3.99 -4.94 -3.11
N LYS A 78 -4.91 -4.14 -3.67
CA LYS A 78 -5.83 -4.59 -4.72
C LYS A 78 -5.09 -5.05 -5.97
N ARG A 79 -3.99 -4.37 -6.34
CA ARG A 79 -3.14 -4.78 -7.46
C ARG A 79 -2.52 -6.15 -7.21
N LYS A 80 -1.94 -6.38 -6.02
CA LYS A 80 -1.36 -7.67 -5.64
C LYS A 80 -2.40 -8.78 -5.60
N GLU A 81 -3.57 -8.52 -5.03
CA GLU A 81 -4.69 -9.46 -5.01
C GLU A 81 -5.14 -9.84 -6.44
N GLY A 82 -5.20 -8.86 -7.36
CA GLY A 82 -5.53 -9.11 -8.76
C GLY A 82 -4.47 -9.93 -9.50
N GLU A 83 -3.18 -9.64 -9.26
CA GLU A 83 -2.06 -10.39 -9.83
C GLU A 83 -2.03 -11.84 -9.31
N GLU A 84 -2.28 -12.03 -8.01
CA GLU A 84 -2.36 -13.35 -7.39
C GLU A 84 -3.53 -14.17 -7.94
N LEU A 85 -4.70 -13.54 -8.13
CA LEU A 85 -5.86 -14.20 -8.74
C LEU A 85 -5.57 -14.66 -10.17
N LEU A 86 -4.92 -13.82 -10.97
CA LEU A 86 -4.54 -14.17 -12.33
C LEU A 86 -3.56 -15.35 -12.34
N ARG A 87 -2.55 -15.31 -11.47
CA ARG A 87 -1.59 -16.41 -11.31
C ARG A 87 -2.28 -17.71 -10.90
N GLN A 88 -3.28 -17.63 -10.02
CA GLN A 88 -4.06 -18.80 -9.61
C GLN A 88 -4.87 -19.38 -10.79
N GLN A 89 -5.50 -18.52 -11.60
CA GLN A 89 -6.21 -18.96 -12.81
C GLN A 89 -5.29 -19.63 -13.82
N GLU A 90 -4.09 -19.09 -14.03
CA GLU A 90 -3.08 -19.70 -14.92
C GLU A 90 -2.65 -21.09 -14.42
N LEU A 91 -2.42 -21.24 -13.11
CA LEU A 91 -2.08 -22.53 -12.52
C LEU A 91 -3.21 -23.55 -12.66
N ASP A 92 -4.46 -23.13 -12.46
CA ASP A 92 -5.60 -24.02 -12.59
C ASP A 92 -5.83 -24.42 -14.06
N ALA A 93 -5.64 -23.49 -15.01
CA ALA A 93 -5.68 -23.80 -16.43
C ALA A 93 -4.56 -24.78 -16.84
N GLN A 94 -3.35 -24.63 -16.29
CA GLN A 94 -2.24 -25.56 -16.54
C GLN A 94 -2.57 -26.96 -16.01
N ARG A 95 -3.13 -27.06 -14.79
CA ARG A 95 -3.55 -28.34 -14.22
C ARG A 95 -4.60 -29.04 -15.06
N GLU A 96 -5.57 -28.28 -15.58
CA GLU A 96 -6.60 -28.82 -16.47
C GLU A 96 -5.99 -29.35 -17.77
N GLN A 97 -5.03 -28.63 -18.36
CA GLN A 97 -4.30 -29.11 -19.54
C GLN A 97 -3.52 -30.40 -19.26
N ASP A 98 -2.78 -30.45 -18.15
CA ASP A 98 -2.01 -31.63 -17.74
C ASP A 98 -2.95 -32.86 -17.52
N GLU A 99 -4.15 -32.65 -16.98
CA GLU A 99 -5.15 -33.70 -16.78
C GLU A 99 -5.71 -34.20 -18.13
N LEU A 100 -6.01 -33.30 -19.05
CA LEU A 100 -6.46 -33.66 -20.40
C LEU A 100 -5.41 -34.48 -21.15
N GLU A 101 -4.13 -34.07 -21.08
CA GLU A 101 -3.03 -34.83 -21.69
C GLU A 101 -2.90 -36.23 -21.09
N ARG A 102 -3.06 -36.37 -19.76
CA ARG A 102 -3.07 -37.67 -19.08
C ARG A 102 -4.18 -38.58 -19.59
N ILE A 103 -5.40 -38.04 -19.70
CA ILE A 103 -6.58 -38.77 -20.19
C ILE A 103 -6.39 -39.17 -21.66
N GLU A 104 -5.82 -38.30 -22.50
CA GLU A 104 -5.53 -38.62 -23.89
C GLU A 104 -4.52 -39.77 -24.00
N ALA A 105 -3.44 -39.72 -23.22
CA ALA A 105 -2.43 -40.78 -23.17
C ALA A 105 -3.03 -42.12 -22.72
N GLU A 106 -3.88 -42.12 -21.69
CA GLU A 106 -4.58 -43.33 -21.22
C GLU A 106 -5.51 -43.92 -22.29
N ASN A 107 -6.33 -43.07 -22.93
CA ASN A 107 -7.22 -43.48 -24.02
C ASN A 107 -6.45 -44.05 -25.22
N LYS A 108 -5.30 -43.47 -25.56
CA LYS A 108 -4.42 -43.98 -26.61
C LYS A 108 -3.86 -45.35 -26.25
N GLY A 109 -3.46 -45.57 -24.99
CA GLY A 109 -3.04 -46.86 -24.46
C GLY A 109 -4.14 -47.92 -24.56
N LEU A 110 -5.37 -47.59 -24.14
CA LEU A 110 -6.54 -48.48 -24.22
C LEU A 110 -6.89 -48.86 -25.67
N LYS A 111 -6.81 -47.91 -26.61
CA LYS A 111 -7.03 -48.20 -28.04
C LYS A 111 -5.97 -49.16 -28.59
N ALA A 112 -4.71 -48.99 -28.21
CA ALA A 112 -3.62 -49.87 -28.62
C ALA A 112 -3.80 -51.30 -28.09
N THR A 113 -4.19 -51.46 -26.81
CA THR A 113 -4.46 -52.77 -26.22
C THR A 113 -5.68 -53.44 -26.83
N GLN A 114 -6.77 -52.71 -27.09
CA GLN A 114 -7.94 -53.25 -27.80
C GLN A 114 -7.60 -53.69 -29.23
N LYS A 115 -6.78 -52.91 -29.95
CA LYS A 115 -6.33 -53.29 -31.30
C LYS A 115 -5.51 -54.57 -31.27
N LYS A 116 -4.57 -54.68 -30.31
CA LYS A 116 -3.75 -55.89 -30.13
C LYS A 116 -4.62 -57.11 -29.78
N ALA A 117 -5.56 -56.98 -28.85
CA ALA A 117 -6.47 -58.05 -28.47
C ALA A 117 -7.38 -58.49 -29.64
N LYS A 118 -7.87 -57.57 -30.46
CA LYS A 118 -8.64 -57.89 -31.68
C LYS A 118 -7.80 -58.62 -32.72
N GLN A 119 -6.54 -58.21 -32.92
CA GLN A 119 -5.60 -58.87 -33.82
C GLN A 119 -5.34 -60.32 -33.36
N GLU A 120 -5.00 -60.51 -32.08
CA GLU A 120 -4.76 -61.84 -31.49
C GLU A 120 -6.00 -62.75 -31.55
N ALA A 121 -7.20 -62.20 -31.38
CA ALA A 121 -8.44 -62.95 -31.53
C ALA A 121 -8.72 -63.36 -32.99
N ALA A 122 -8.44 -62.48 -33.95
CA ALA A 122 -8.57 -62.77 -35.37
C ALA A 122 -7.57 -63.84 -35.84
N ASP A 123 -6.32 -63.75 -35.37
CA ASP A 123 -5.27 -64.72 -35.68
C ASP A 123 -5.64 -66.12 -35.14
N LYS A 124 -6.17 -66.22 -33.91
CA LYS A 124 -6.66 -67.48 -33.35
C LYS A 124 -7.84 -68.08 -34.12
N ALA A 125 -8.81 -67.26 -34.54
CA ALA A 125 -9.97 -67.73 -35.31
C ALA A 125 -9.60 -68.22 -36.72
N SER A 126 -8.50 -67.74 -37.30
CA SER A 126 -8.01 -68.19 -38.61
C SER A 126 -7.22 -69.51 -38.58
N GLY A 127 -6.69 -69.90 -37.41
CA GLY A 127 -5.89 -71.11 -37.23
C GLY A 127 -6.70 -72.40 -37.01
N GLU A 128 -7.98 -72.32 -36.65
CA GLU A 128 -8.84 -73.49 -36.38
C GLU A 128 -9.57 -74.06 -37.62
N GLY A 129 -9.33 -73.50 -38.82
CA GLY A 129 -9.97 -73.93 -40.07
C GLY A 129 -9.19 -74.95 -40.93
N SER A 130 -8.06 -75.48 -40.46
CA SER A 130 -7.29 -76.53 -41.16
C SER A 130 -7.18 -77.78 -40.28
N ASN A 131 -8.21 -78.61 -40.31
CA ASN A 131 -8.08 -80.03 -40.04
C ASN A 131 -9.16 -80.81 -40.79
#